data_AF-A0A2T4JDF4-F1
#
_entry.id   AF-A0A2T4JDF4-F1
#
_cell.length_a   1.000
_cell.length_b   1.000
_cell.length_c   1.000
_cell.angle_alpha   90.00
_cell.angle_beta   90.00
_cell.angle_gamma   90.00
#
_symmetry.space_group_name_H-M   'P 1'
#
loop_
_entity.id
_entity.type
_entity.pdbx_description
1 polymer ?
#
loop_
_entity_poly.entity_id
_entity_poly.type
_entity_poly.pdbx_seq_one_letter_code
_entity_poly.pdbx_strand_id
1 'polypeptide(L)'
;MAILDAYGRPIRLQRLTERLAEAGLTGVRQIWHGSTASGLTPQRLASILSACDQGDLREFLTLAEEMEERDPHYMSVLGTRKRVVSGVTPIVKPGGDDAQSKKIAEAVRTELAEHEGLPDLIEDMLDALGKSYSVVEIDWDRSARLWTPGEFIYCDPRHFTFDRATGREIRLLDETAPVDGLPLEPAKFITHRSRIKSGLTFRGGLARVVAFSWMCKAYTLKDWIAFIETYGLPLRLGRYGPEATAEDVRKLFQAVANIGTDAAAVLPKSMEIDFENGPTATGTAIFESFARWADEQVSKAVLGQTMTADSGSSEAQAKVHNEVRHDIAASDARAVTGTLNRDLVRPFVDLNFGVQAVYPRLVFTVDEPEDAKAKVEGAVSLAGIGVKFKATELRQTLGYTDPAEGDEVVGGLASQPPAAAPGKLALNREAPRAPDIEEIAADMLEDWQELADGLQDAVGTAVDGATSYEDLLARLPEALRHMPTGLAVETLVKGMFKARVVGDQVDG
;
A
#
# COMPACT_ATOMS: atom_id res chain seq x y z
N MET A 1 -18.97 -36.74 -25.40
CA MET A 1 -19.73 -35.58 -24.87
C MET A 1 -18.79 -34.39 -24.93
N ALA A 2 -19.19 -33.26 -25.51
CA ALA A 2 -18.31 -32.09 -25.61
C ALA A 2 -18.09 -31.48 -24.22
N ILE A 3 -16.85 -31.10 -23.89
CA ILE A 3 -16.54 -30.36 -22.67
C ILE A 3 -16.95 -28.90 -22.92
N LEU A 4 -17.67 -28.30 -21.97
CA LEU A 4 -18.21 -26.94 -22.07
C LEU A 4 -17.54 -26.02 -21.05
N ASP A 5 -17.29 -24.77 -21.43
CA ASP A 5 -16.78 -23.74 -20.52
C ASP A 5 -17.85 -23.26 -19.51
N ALA A 6 -17.49 -22.27 -18.70
CA ALA A 6 -18.40 -21.66 -17.71
C ALA A 6 -19.64 -21.00 -18.34
N TYR A 7 -19.62 -20.73 -19.64
CA TYR A 7 -20.70 -20.09 -20.40
C TYR A 7 -21.45 -21.06 -21.32
N GLY A 8 -21.15 -22.37 -21.24
CA GLY A 8 -21.80 -23.41 -22.05
C GLY A 8 -21.27 -23.52 -23.48
N ARG A 9 -20.11 -22.92 -23.80
CA ARG A 9 -19.49 -22.98 -25.12
C ARG A 9 -18.58 -24.21 -25.24
N PRO A 10 -18.59 -24.93 -26.38
CA PRO A 10 -17.78 -26.13 -26.56
C PRO A 10 -16.29 -25.78 -26.66
N ILE A 11 -15.46 -26.51 -25.89
CA ILE A 11 -14.01 -26.36 -25.89
C ILE A 11 -13.41 -27.16 -27.05
N ARG A 12 -12.63 -26.48 -27.90
CA ARG A 12 -11.90 -27.12 -29.01
C ARG A 12 -10.49 -27.49 -28.56
N LEU A 13 -10.31 -28.74 -28.14
CA LEU A 13 -9.04 -29.24 -27.57
C LEU A 13 -7.81 -28.98 -28.45
N GLN A 14 -7.95 -29.08 -29.78
CA GLN A 14 -6.85 -28.85 -30.73
C GLN A 14 -6.31 -27.41 -30.68
N ARG A 15 -7.18 -26.43 -30.36
CA ARG A 15 -6.78 -25.02 -30.27
C ARG A 15 -6.14 -24.65 -28.94
N LEU A 16 -6.17 -25.54 -27.94
CA LEU A 16 -5.63 -25.25 -26.62
C LEU A 16 -4.10 -25.26 -26.61
N THR A 17 -3.47 -26.04 -27.49
CA THR A 17 -2.01 -26.14 -27.65
C THR A 17 -1.45 -25.15 -28.68
N GLU A 18 -2.30 -24.36 -29.35
CA GLU A 18 -1.89 -23.37 -30.35
C GLU A 18 -1.80 -21.98 -29.71
N ARG A 19 -0.87 -21.14 -30.16
CA ARG A 19 -0.84 -19.71 -29.81
C ARG A 19 -1.87 -18.96 -30.65
N LEU A 20 -2.83 -18.28 -30.01
CA LEU A 20 -3.95 -17.63 -30.69
C LEU A 20 -3.87 -16.11 -30.68
N ALA A 21 -3.31 -15.50 -29.64
CA ALA A 21 -3.18 -14.05 -29.50
C ALA A 21 -1.81 -13.50 -29.93
N GLU A 22 -0.99 -14.31 -30.61
CA GLU A 22 0.35 -13.93 -31.06
C GLU A 22 0.36 -12.61 -31.85
N ALA A 23 1.33 -11.76 -31.55
CA ALA A 23 1.49 -10.46 -32.17
C ALA A 23 2.26 -10.59 -33.49
N GLY A 24 1.88 -9.77 -34.47
CA GLY A 24 2.56 -9.71 -35.78
C GLY A 24 3.51 -8.52 -35.89
N LEU A 25 4.39 -8.53 -36.90
CA LEU A 25 5.16 -7.34 -37.29
C LEU A 25 4.27 -6.26 -37.95
N THR A 26 3.15 -6.68 -38.54
CA THR A 26 2.18 -5.84 -39.24
C THR A 26 0.75 -6.22 -38.83
N GLY A 27 -0.23 -5.38 -39.17
CA GLY A 27 -1.65 -5.69 -38.98
C GLY A 27 -2.23 -5.14 -37.68
N VAL A 28 -3.41 -5.62 -37.31
CA VAL A 28 -4.21 -5.08 -36.19
C VAL A 28 -3.59 -5.34 -34.80
N ARG A 29 -2.76 -6.39 -34.70
CA ARG A 29 -2.02 -6.84 -33.51
C ARG A 29 -0.51 -6.61 -33.64
N GLN A 30 -0.11 -5.45 -34.16
CA GLN A 30 1.30 -5.07 -34.23
C GLN A 30 1.84 -4.66 -32.86
N ILE A 31 3.09 -5.06 -32.58
CA ILE A 31 3.79 -4.77 -31.32
C ILE A 31 4.18 -3.28 -31.24
N TRP A 32 4.52 -2.67 -32.37
CA TRP A 32 5.01 -1.30 -32.41
C TRP A 32 3.88 -0.30 -32.57
N HIS A 33 3.82 0.71 -31.70
CA HIS A 33 2.85 1.79 -31.76
C HIS A 33 3.51 3.16 -31.52
N GLY A 34 2.90 4.20 -32.10
CA GLY A 34 3.32 5.57 -31.85
C GLY A 34 2.98 6.02 -30.44
N SER A 35 3.71 7.03 -29.96
CA SER A 35 3.44 7.67 -28.67
C SER A 35 2.14 8.49 -28.74
N THR A 36 1.26 8.32 -27.75
CA THR A 36 0.04 9.13 -27.58
C THR A 36 0.26 10.28 -26.58
N ALA A 37 1.14 10.07 -25.61
CA ALA A 37 1.56 11.05 -24.61
C ALA A 37 2.34 12.22 -25.22
N SER A 38 3.09 11.97 -26.30
CA SER A 38 3.89 13.00 -26.97
C SER A 38 3.00 14.03 -27.65
N GLY A 39 3.07 15.28 -27.19
CA GLY A 39 2.21 16.35 -27.70
C GLY A 39 0.75 16.27 -27.23
N LEU A 40 0.47 15.53 -26.15
CA LEU A 40 -0.85 15.52 -25.53
C LEU A 40 -1.24 16.95 -25.14
N THR A 41 -2.49 17.34 -25.42
CA THR A 41 -3.15 18.59 -25.03
C THR A 41 -4.47 18.30 -24.35
N PRO A 42 -5.08 19.23 -23.58
CA PRO A 42 -6.41 19.02 -23.00
C PRO A 42 -7.47 18.63 -24.04
N GLN A 43 -7.43 19.25 -25.22
CA GLN A 43 -8.34 18.94 -26.32
C GLN A 43 -8.09 17.54 -26.89
N ARG A 44 -6.82 17.13 -27.00
CA ARG A 44 -6.45 15.79 -27.45
C ARG A 44 -6.87 14.73 -26.43
N LEU A 45 -6.63 14.95 -25.15
CA LEU A 45 -7.07 14.06 -24.07
C LEU A 45 -8.60 13.90 -24.08
N ALA A 46 -9.35 14.99 -24.19
CA ALA A 46 -10.80 14.93 -24.31
C ALA A 46 -11.26 14.09 -25.51
N SER A 47 -10.57 14.21 -26.64
CA SER A 47 -10.85 13.43 -27.85
C SER A 47 -10.58 11.93 -27.64
N ILE A 48 -9.46 11.58 -27.01
CA ILE A 48 -9.09 10.19 -26.66
C ILE A 48 -10.16 9.57 -25.74
N LEU A 49 -10.56 10.29 -24.70
CA LEU A 49 -11.58 9.81 -23.75
C LEU A 49 -12.96 9.66 -24.41
N SER A 50 -13.32 10.57 -25.32
CA SER A 50 -14.56 10.50 -26.09
C SER A 50 -14.55 9.35 -27.11
N ALA A 51 -13.42 9.06 -27.74
CA ALA A 51 -13.26 7.92 -28.65
C ALA A 51 -13.38 6.59 -27.88
N CYS A 52 -12.74 6.52 -26.72
CA CYS A 52 -12.88 5.39 -25.79
C CYS A 52 -14.34 5.17 -25.37
N ASP A 53 -15.11 6.24 -25.13
CA ASP A 53 -16.55 6.13 -24.82
C ASP A 53 -17.39 5.53 -25.96
N GLN A 54 -16.88 5.59 -27.19
CA GLN A 54 -17.51 5.01 -28.39
C GLN A 54 -16.96 3.61 -28.74
N GLY A 55 -16.06 3.07 -27.92
CA GLY A 55 -15.46 1.75 -28.10
C GLY A 55 -14.15 1.73 -28.88
N ASP A 56 -13.59 2.89 -29.24
CA ASP A 56 -12.22 2.96 -29.79
C ASP A 56 -11.21 3.11 -28.65
N LEU A 57 -10.56 2.00 -28.32
CA LEU A 57 -9.76 1.89 -27.10
C LEU A 57 -8.28 2.20 -27.32
N ARG A 58 -7.81 2.20 -28.58
CA ARG A 58 -6.38 2.04 -28.87
C ARG A 58 -5.55 3.17 -28.27
N GLU A 59 -5.91 4.42 -28.55
CA GLU A 59 -5.18 5.58 -28.02
C GLU A 59 -5.28 5.70 -26.50
N PHE A 60 -6.41 5.32 -25.91
CA PHE A 60 -6.58 5.34 -24.46
C PHE A 60 -5.68 4.30 -23.78
N LEU A 61 -5.62 3.08 -24.32
CA LEU A 61 -4.77 2.02 -23.80
C LEU A 61 -3.28 2.32 -24.00
N THR A 62 -2.92 2.94 -25.13
CA THR A 62 -1.54 3.46 -25.34
C THR A 62 -1.20 4.54 -24.32
N LEU A 63 -2.08 5.52 -24.12
CA LEU A 63 -1.86 6.57 -23.11
C LEU A 63 -1.75 5.99 -21.69
N ALA A 64 -2.60 5.03 -21.33
CA ALA A 64 -2.60 4.40 -20.01
C ALA A 64 -1.27 3.70 -19.71
N GLU A 65 -0.68 3.02 -20.70
CA GLU A 65 0.64 2.38 -20.57
C GLU A 65 1.76 3.43 -20.45
N GLU A 66 1.79 4.43 -21.33
CA GLU A 66 2.80 5.49 -21.27
C GLU A 66 2.74 6.29 -19.97
N MET A 67 1.55 6.42 -19.36
CA MET A 67 1.41 7.04 -18.04
C MET A 67 2.11 6.23 -16.95
N GLU A 68 1.98 4.90 -16.96
CA GLU A 68 2.66 4.01 -16.01
C GLU A 68 4.18 4.01 -16.23
N GLU A 69 4.64 4.14 -17.48
CA GLU A 69 6.07 4.22 -17.81
C GLU A 69 6.72 5.58 -17.46
N ARG A 70 5.94 6.67 -17.52
CA ARG A 70 6.48 8.05 -17.41
C ARG A 70 6.29 8.71 -16.05
N ASP A 71 5.38 8.24 -15.20
CA ASP A 71 5.14 8.82 -13.88
C ASP A 71 5.63 7.90 -12.74
N PRO A 72 6.77 8.23 -12.12
CA PRO A 72 7.33 7.43 -11.03
C PRO A 72 6.37 7.26 -9.85
N HIS A 73 5.55 8.28 -9.55
CA HIS A 73 4.60 8.21 -8.44
C HIS A 73 3.48 7.22 -8.76
N TYR A 74 2.88 7.34 -9.95
CA TYR A 74 1.81 6.45 -10.40
C TYR A 74 2.27 4.99 -10.47
N MET A 75 3.46 4.73 -11.04
CA MET A 75 4.07 3.40 -11.08
C MET A 75 4.30 2.83 -9.68
N SER A 76 4.82 3.65 -8.75
CA SER A 76 5.09 3.23 -7.37
C SER A 76 3.82 2.81 -6.62
N VAL A 77 2.76 3.63 -6.67
CA VAL A 77 1.52 3.33 -5.95
C VAL A 77 0.76 2.15 -6.56
N LEU A 78 0.75 2.02 -7.89
CA LEU A 78 0.19 0.85 -8.56
C LEU A 78 0.96 -0.41 -8.21
N GLY A 79 2.29 -0.40 -8.36
CA GLY A 79 3.13 -1.54 -8.04
C GLY A 79 3.01 -1.97 -6.57
N THR A 80 2.84 -1.03 -5.64
CA THR A 80 2.58 -1.34 -4.23
C THR A 80 1.26 -2.08 -4.05
N ARG A 81 0.21 -1.68 -4.75
CA ARG A 81 -1.10 -2.36 -4.72
C ARG A 81 -1.05 -3.74 -5.37
N LYS A 82 -0.35 -3.89 -6.49
CA LYS A 82 -0.18 -5.16 -7.21
C LYS A 82 0.59 -6.20 -6.37
N ARG A 83 1.73 -5.79 -5.82
CA ARG A 83 2.65 -6.66 -5.04
C ARG A 83 2.04 -7.26 -3.78
N VAL A 84 1.08 -6.57 -3.14
CA VAL A 84 0.38 -7.13 -1.97
C VAL A 84 -0.43 -8.36 -2.37
N VAL A 85 -0.98 -8.42 -3.58
CA VAL A 85 -1.80 -9.55 -4.04
C VAL A 85 -0.94 -10.64 -4.67
N SER A 86 0.07 -10.29 -5.47
CA SER A 86 0.97 -11.27 -6.10
C SER A 86 1.89 -11.97 -5.09
N GLY A 87 2.20 -11.32 -3.96
CA GLY A 87 2.95 -11.91 -2.86
C GLY A 87 2.16 -12.90 -1.98
N VAL A 88 0.86 -13.07 -2.21
CA VAL A 88 0.01 -13.99 -1.41
C VAL A 88 0.13 -15.41 -1.96
N THR A 89 0.53 -16.34 -1.10
CA THR A 89 0.45 -17.78 -1.38
C THR A 89 -1.01 -18.22 -1.31
N PRO A 90 -1.59 -18.75 -2.41
CA PRO A 90 -2.99 -19.14 -2.41
C PRO A 90 -3.21 -20.46 -1.66
N ILE A 91 -4.40 -20.58 -1.07
CA ILE A 91 -4.87 -21.79 -0.39
C ILE A 91 -5.88 -22.51 -1.28
N VAL A 92 -5.71 -23.82 -1.47
CA VAL A 92 -6.69 -24.64 -2.20
C VAL A 92 -7.67 -25.28 -1.22
N LYS A 93 -8.95 -24.95 -1.39
CA LYS A 93 -10.06 -25.56 -0.64
C LYS A 93 -10.71 -26.67 -1.48
N PRO A 94 -10.78 -27.92 -0.99
CA PRO A 94 -11.48 -29.00 -1.70
C PRO A 94 -12.96 -28.69 -1.93
N GLY A 95 -13.54 -29.24 -3.00
CA GLY A 95 -14.98 -29.14 -3.27
C GLY A 95 -15.85 -30.01 -2.35
N GLY A 96 -15.24 -30.98 -1.67
CA GLY A 96 -15.89 -31.91 -0.75
C GLY A 96 -14.86 -32.74 0.02
N ASP A 97 -15.32 -33.52 1.00
CA ASP A 97 -14.45 -34.32 1.90
C ASP A 97 -14.13 -35.72 1.38
N ASP A 98 -14.74 -36.14 0.27
CA ASP A 98 -14.52 -37.43 -0.35
C ASP A 98 -13.13 -37.54 -0.99
N ALA A 99 -12.69 -38.78 -1.22
CA ALA A 99 -11.35 -39.06 -1.75
C ALA A 99 -11.13 -38.47 -3.15
N GLN A 100 -12.17 -38.37 -3.98
CA GLN A 100 -12.06 -37.79 -5.32
C GLN A 100 -11.90 -36.28 -5.23
N SER A 101 -12.73 -35.59 -4.45
CA SER A 101 -12.62 -34.14 -4.22
C SER A 101 -11.25 -33.74 -3.68
N LYS A 102 -10.71 -34.49 -2.71
CA LYS A 102 -9.35 -34.28 -2.18
C LYS A 102 -8.27 -34.50 -3.25
N LYS A 103 -8.41 -35.53 -4.08
CA LYS A 103 -7.48 -35.79 -5.19
C LYS A 103 -7.49 -34.67 -6.24
N ILE A 104 -8.65 -34.14 -6.59
CA ILE A 104 -8.76 -33.04 -7.55
C ILE A 104 -8.18 -31.75 -6.94
N ALA A 105 -8.46 -31.48 -5.66
CA ALA A 105 -7.89 -30.34 -4.94
C ALA A 105 -6.36 -30.41 -4.90
N GLU A 106 -5.80 -31.60 -4.68
CA GLU A 106 -4.36 -31.82 -4.69
C GLU A 106 -3.75 -31.56 -6.08
N ALA A 107 -4.40 -32.02 -7.15
CA ALA A 107 -3.96 -31.71 -8.51
C ALA A 107 -4.01 -30.19 -8.80
N VAL A 108 -5.03 -29.48 -8.32
CA VAL A 108 -5.10 -28.01 -8.42
C VAL A 108 -3.99 -27.34 -7.62
N ARG A 109 -3.64 -27.88 -6.44
CA ARG A 109 -2.53 -27.37 -5.63
C ARG A 109 -1.21 -27.50 -6.38
N THR A 110 -0.86 -28.71 -6.80
CA THR A 110 0.44 -28.99 -7.43
C THR A 110 0.58 -28.33 -8.80
N GLU A 111 -0.45 -28.42 -9.66
CA GLU A 111 -0.32 -27.97 -11.06
C GLU A 111 -0.66 -26.49 -11.26
N LEU A 112 -1.42 -25.87 -10.35
CA LEU A 112 -1.85 -24.47 -10.49
C LEU A 112 -1.35 -23.57 -9.37
N ALA A 113 -1.60 -23.93 -8.10
CA ALA A 113 -1.26 -23.08 -6.96
C ALA A 113 0.25 -22.96 -6.72
N GLU A 114 0.99 -24.03 -7.02
CA GLU A 114 2.45 -24.12 -6.90
C GLU A 114 3.18 -23.85 -8.23
N HIS A 115 2.45 -23.47 -9.27
CA HIS A 115 3.02 -23.17 -10.58
C HIS A 115 3.94 -21.93 -10.50
N GLU A 116 5.16 -22.04 -11.01
CA GLU A 116 6.20 -21.00 -10.90
C GLU A 116 5.76 -19.65 -11.50
N GLY A 117 5.04 -19.68 -12.62
CA GLY A 117 4.50 -18.47 -13.27
C GLY A 117 3.22 -17.89 -12.66
N LEU A 118 2.71 -18.42 -11.54
CA LEU A 118 1.48 -17.89 -10.92
C LEU A 118 1.62 -16.45 -10.40
N PRO A 119 2.71 -16.04 -9.73
CA PRO A 119 2.89 -14.65 -9.29
C PRO A 119 2.90 -13.66 -10.46
N ASP A 120 3.59 -14.00 -11.55
CA ASP A 120 3.64 -13.18 -12.76
C ASP A 120 2.26 -13.08 -13.43
N LEU A 121 1.53 -14.20 -13.52
CA LEU A 121 0.13 -14.19 -13.98
C LEU A 121 -0.74 -13.22 -13.15
N ILE A 122 -0.55 -13.17 -11.82
CA ILE A 122 -1.31 -12.25 -10.97
C ILE A 122 -0.94 -10.80 -11.24
N GLU A 123 0.35 -10.48 -11.39
CA GLU A 123 0.82 -9.14 -11.79
C GLU A 123 0.22 -8.73 -13.14
N ASP A 124 0.28 -9.61 -14.14
CA ASP A 124 -0.29 -9.41 -15.48
C ASP A 124 -1.81 -9.19 -15.41
N MET A 125 -2.53 -9.97 -14.60
CA MET A 125 -3.96 -9.77 -14.38
C MET A 125 -4.24 -8.40 -13.79
N LEU A 126 -3.40 -7.92 -12.86
CA LEU A 126 -3.58 -6.65 -12.16
C LEU A 126 -3.19 -5.42 -13.00
N ASP A 127 -2.66 -5.58 -14.21
CA ASP A 127 -2.63 -4.52 -15.25
C ASP A 127 -4.04 -3.94 -15.50
N ALA A 128 -5.08 -4.74 -15.26
CA ALA A 128 -6.47 -4.30 -15.29
C ALA A 128 -6.79 -3.17 -14.30
N LEU A 129 -5.99 -2.90 -13.27
CA LEU A 129 -6.20 -1.76 -12.38
C LEU A 129 -6.07 -0.43 -13.14
N GLY A 130 -5.03 -0.31 -13.97
CA GLY A 130 -4.82 0.86 -14.81
C GLY A 130 -5.78 0.90 -16.00
N LYS A 131 -5.83 -0.21 -16.76
CA LYS A 131 -6.50 -0.30 -18.07
C LYS A 131 -7.93 -0.84 -18.03
N SER A 132 -8.44 -1.22 -16.85
CA SER A 132 -9.75 -1.84 -16.56
C SER A 132 -9.91 -3.34 -16.82
N TYR A 133 -9.11 -3.91 -17.73
CA TYR A 133 -9.09 -5.34 -18.03
C TYR A 133 -7.68 -5.78 -18.40
N SER A 134 -7.43 -7.07 -18.24
CA SER A 134 -6.22 -7.75 -18.69
C SER A 134 -6.61 -9.11 -19.24
N VAL A 135 -5.87 -9.56 -20.25
CA VAL A 135 -6.08 -10.86 -20.88
C VAL A 135 -4.76 -11.60 -20.90
N VAL A 136 -4.79 -12.83 -20.41
CA VAL A 136 -3.62 -13.72 -20.41
C VAL A 136 -3.99 -15.00 -21.14
N GLU A 137 -3.18 -15.39 -22.11
CA GLU A 137 -3.34 -16.64 -22.83
C GLU A 137 -2.70 -17.78 -22.03
N ILE A 138 -3.40 -18.90 -21.89
CA ILE A 138 -2.88 -20.11 -21.27
C ILE A 138 -2.26 -20.96 -22.37
N ASP A 139 -0.96 -21.22 -22.30
CA ASP A 139 -0.36 -22.24 -23.14
C ASP A 139 -0.52 -23.61 -22.48
N TRP A 140 -1.48 -24.40 -22.98
CA TRP A 140 -1.79 -25.70 -22.40
C TRP A 140 -0.81 -26.75 -22.92
N ASP A 141 -0.11 -27.40 -22.01
CA ASP A 141 0.68 -28.58 -22.31
C ASP A 141 -0.15 -29.86 -22.14
N ARG A 142 0.06 -30.79 -23.07
CA ARG A 142 -0.54 -32.12 -23.10
C ARG A 142 0.49 -33.25 -23.18
N SER A 143 1.76 -32.94 -22.94
CA SER A 143 2.87 -33.90 -22.92
C SER A 143 2.73 -34.95 -21.80
N ALA A 144 2.17 -34.54 -20.66
CA ALA A 144 1.93 -35.39 -19.50
C ALA A 144 0.52 -36.02 -19.50
N ARG A 145 0.23 -36.83 -18.47
CA ARG A 145 -1.07 -37.47 -18.29
C ARG A 145 -2.21 -36.45 -18.10
N LEU A 146 -1.92 -35.35 -17.40
CA LEU A 146 -2.84 -34.25 -17.18
C LEU A 146 -2.59 -33.14 -18.21
N TRP A 147 -3.63 -32.40 -18.56
CA TRP A 147 -3.50 -31.08 -19.16
C TRP A 147 -3.01 -30.13 -18.08
N THR A 148 -1.88 -29.46 -18.31
CA THR A 148 -1.26 -28.53 -17.37
C THR A 148 -0.98 -27.22 -18.08
N PRO A 149 -1.05 -26.06 -17.41
CA PRO A 149 -0.50 -24.84 -17.97
C PRO A 149 1.02 -24.99 -18.08
N GLY A 150 1.59 -24.70 -19.25
CA GLY A 150 3.04 -24.60 -19.44
C GLY A 150 3.53 -23.17 -19.24
N GLU A 151 2.81 -22.19 -19.81
CA GLU A 151 3.12 -20.77 -19.67
C GLU A 151 1.82 -19.95 -19.61
N PHE A 152 1.87 -18.84 -18.87
CA PHE A 152 0.85 -17.81 -18.89
C PHE A 152 1.39 -16.60 -19.64
N ILE A 153 0.76 -16.23 -20.75
CA ILE A 153 1.30 -15.21 -21.66
C ILE A 153 0.43 -13.97 -21.64
N TYR A 154 0.97 -12.90 -21.08
CA TYR A 154 0.35 -11.59 -21.16
C TYR A 154 0.06 -11.19 -22.61
N CYS A 155 -1.18 -10.81 -22.88
CA CYS A 155 -1.60 -10.31 -24.18
C CYS A 155 -1.85 -8.80 -24.08
N ASP A 156 -1.23 -8.02 -24.96
CA ASP A 156 -1.45 -6.57 -25.01
C ASP A 156 -2.97 -6.27 -25.10
N PRO A 157 -3.56 -5.52 -24.14
CA PRO A 157 -4.96 -5.15 -24.15
C PRO A 157 -5.43 -4.49 -25.46
N ARG A 158 -4.54 -3.82 -26.19
CA ARG A 158 -4.81 -3.18 -27.50
C ARG A 158 -5.10 -4.20 -28.60
N HIS A 159 -4.79 -5.47 -28.40
CA HIS A 159 -5.14 -6.57 -29.29
C HIS A 159 -6.59 -7.03 -29.13
N PHE A 160 -7.33 -6.43 -28.20
CA PHE A 160 -8.71 -6.78 -27.91
C PHE A 160 -9.63 -5.58 -28.11
N THR A 161 -10.88 -5.91 -28.39
CA THR A 161 -12.00 -4.97 -28.48
C THR A 161 -13.19 -5.54 -27.69
N PHE A 162 -14.26 -4.77 -27.60
CA PHE A 162 -15.53 -5.23 -27.03
C PHE A 162 -16.59 -5.37 -28.12
N ASP A 163 -17.53 -6.28 -27.91
CA ASP A 163 -18.67 -6.40 -28.81
C ASP A 163 -19.44 -5.08 -28.91
N ARG A 164 -19.77 -4.66 -30.13
CA ARG A 164 -20.43 -3.37 -30.36
C ARG A 164 -21.90 -3.35 -29.92
N ALA A 165 -22.52 -4.52 -29.80
CA ALA A 165 -23.93 -4.64 -29.46
C ALA A 165 -24.20 -4.32 -27.98
N THR A 166 -23.32 -4.77 -27.08
CA THR A 166 -23.50 -4.65 -25.64
C THR A 166 -22.32 -4.04 -24.90
N GLY A 167 -21.12 -4.04 -25.49
CA GLY A 167 -19.89 -3.54 -24.87
C GLY A 167 -19.41 -4.38 -23.69
N ARG A 168 -19.76 -5.67 -23.63
CA ARG A 168 -19.54 -6.56 -22.48
C ARG A 168 -18.63 -7.74 -22.78
N GLU A 169 -18.64 -8.30 -23.97
CA GLU A 169 -17.82 -9.42 -24.38
C GLU A 169 -16.48 -8.91 -24.93
N ILE A 170 -15.37 -9.42 -24.39
CA ILE A 170 -14.03 -9.14 -24.90
C ILE A 170 -13.81 -10.03 -26.13
N ARG A 171 -13.27 -9.46 -27.20
CA ARG A 171 -13.04 -10.12 -28.49
C ARG A 171 -11.62 -9.84 -28.96
N LEU A 172 -10.98 -10.85 -29.54
CA LEU A 172 -9.61 -10.76 -30.06
C LEU A 172 -9.64 -10.14 -31.46
N LEU A 173 -8.91 -9.04 -31.68
CA LEU A 173 -8.77 -8.46 -33.01
C LEU A 173 -8.00 -9.40 -33.93
N ASP A 174 -8.51 -9.61 -35.14
CA ASP A 174 -7.89 -10.50 -36.12
C ASP A 174 -7.99 -9.89 -37.53
N GLU A 175 -7.13 -10.29 -38.45
CA GLU A 175 -7.18 -9.79 -39.83
C GLU A 175 -8.52 -10.11 -40.52
N THR A 176 -9.15 -11.23 -40.15
CA THR A 176 -10.48 -11.61 -40.65
C THR A 176 -11.62 -10.81 -40.03
N ALA A 177 -11.40 -10.21 -38.86
CA ALA A 177 -12.37 -9.41 -38.11
C ALA A 177 -11.68 -8.21 -37.42
N PRO A 178 -11.17 -7.23 -38.20
CA PRO A 178 -10.27 -6.19 -37.69
C PRO A 178 -10.96 -5.12 -36.84
N VAL A 179 -12.30 -5.08 -36.84
CA VAL A 179 -13.10 -4.11 -36.08
C VAL A 179 -13.92 -4.79 -35.00
N ASP A 180 -14.69 -5.82 -35.36
CA ASP A 180 -15.58 -6.50 -34.41
C ASP A 180 -14.86 -7.58 -33.57
N GLY A 181 -13.68 -8.03 -33.99
CA GLY A 181 -12.93 -9.10 -33.33
C GLY A 181 -13.61 -10.47 -33.37
N LEU A 182 -12.82 -11.50 -33.10
CA LEU A 182 -13.27 -12.87 -32.94
C LEU A 182 -13.61 -13.16 -31.46
N PRO A 183 -14.62 -13.98 -31.17
CA PRO A 183 -14.87 -14.47 -29.82
C PRO A 183 -13.63 -15.20 -29.28
N LEU A 184 -13.32 -15.00 -27.99
CA LEU A 184 -12.21 -15.69 -27.35
C LEU A 184 -12.46 -17.20 -27.29
N GLU A 185 -11.41 -17.99 -27.52
CA GLU A 185 -11.50 -19.44 -27.44
C GLU A 185 -11.80 -19.88 -26.00
N PRO A 186 -12.85 -20.68 -25.77
CA PRO A 186 -13.17 -21.20 -24.45
C PRO A 186 -11.98 -21.96 -23.81
N ALA A 187 -11.76 -21.76 -22.51
CA ALA A 187 -10.66 -22.36 -21.73
C ALA A 187 -9.23 -21.95 -22.15
N LYS A 188 -9.06 -21.05 -23.13
CA LYS A 188 -7.73 -20.62 -23.60
C LYS A 188 -7.24 -19.31 -22.97
N PHE A 189 -8.15 -18.47 -22.48
CA PHE A 189 -7.84 -17.13 -22.00
C PHE A 189 -8.35 -16.90 -20.58
N ILE A 190 -7.51 -16.28 -19.75
CA ILE A 190 -7.86 -15.70 -18.47
C ILE A 190 -8.21 -14.23 -18.71
N THR A 191 -9.44 -13.85 -18.40
CA THR A 191 -9.97 -12.51 -18.67
C THR A 191 -10.30 -11.79 -17.37
N HIS A 192 -9.33 -11.03 -16.86
CA HIS A 192 -9.50 -10.27 -15.63
C HIS A 192 -10.14 -8.91 -15.91
N ARG A 193 -11.08 -8.51 -15.06
CA ARG A 193 -11.75 -7.20 -15.13
C ARG A 193 -11.74 -6.57 -13.76
N SER A 194 -11.04 -5.45 -13.62
CA SER A 194 -11.05 -4.71 -12.38
C SER A 194 -12.32 -3.87 -12.31
N ARG A 195 -13.18 -4.15 -11.32
CA ARG A 195 -14.44 -3.43 -11.10
C ARG A 195 -14.26 -2.31 -10.08
N ILE A 196 -13.32 -1.41 -10.34
CA ILE A 196 -13.11 -0.19 -9.53
C ILE A 196 -14.37 0.70 -9.56
N LYS A 197 -15.06 0.73 -10.71
CA LYS A 197 -16.33 1.43 -10.90
C LYS A 197 -17.33 0.55 -11.64
N SER A 198 -18.62 0.75 -11.36
CA SER A 198 -19.72 0.15 -12.14
C SER A 198 -19.89 0.80 -13.51
N GLY A 199 -20.07 -0.01 -14.56
CA GLY A 199 -20.30 0.46 -15.92
C GLY A 199 -19.69 -0.46 -16.98
N LEU A 200 -19.46 0.10 -18.18
CA LEU A 200 -18.71 -0.58 -19.25
C LEU A 200 -17.26 -0.77 -18.81
N THR A 201 -16.72 -1.98 -19.04
CA THR A 201 -15.40 -2.38 -18.53
C THR A 201 -14.32 -1.39 -18.96
N PHE A 202 -14.18 -1.13 -20.27
CA PHE A 202 -13.16 -0.24 -20.83
C PHE A 202 -13.19 1.23 -20.36
N ARG A 203 -14.19 1.64 -19.56
CA ARG A 203 -14.27 2.98 -18.94
C ARG A 203 -13.93 2.99 -17.45
N GLY A 204 -13.61 1.83 -16.87
CA GLY A 204 -13.49 1.63 -15.42
C GLY A 204 -12.08 1.70 -14.84
N GLY A 205 -11.05 1.91 -15.67
CA GLY A 205 -9.64 1.84 -15.24
C GLY A 205 -9.15 3.12 -14.54
N LEU A 206 -8.20 2.98 -13.61
CA LEU A 206 -7.63 4.11 -12.86
C LEU A 206 -6.93 5.12 -13.77
N ALA A 207 -6.32 4.67 -14.87
CA ALA A 207 -5.65 5.56 -15.82
C ALA A 207 -6.60 6.64 -16.34
N ARG A 208 -7.89 6.33 -16.50
CA ARG A 208 -8.90 7.30 -16.94
C ARG A 208 -9.10 8.43 -15.94
N VAL A 209 -9.07 8.14 -14.65
CA VAL A 209 -9.25 9.14 -13.58
C VAL A 209 -7.98 9.96 -13.41
N VAL A 210 -6.82 9.31 -13.53
CA VAL A 210 -5.50 9.92 -13.31
C VAL A 210 -5.02 10.74 -14.51
N ALA A 211 -5.45 10.44 -15.74
CA ALA A 211 -4.90 11.01 -16.98
C ALA A 211 -4.85 12.55 -17.01
N PHE A 212 -5.90 13.22 -16.50
CA PHE A 212 -5.91 14.68 -16.45
C PHE A 212 -4.91 15.23 -15.44
N SER A 213 -4.85 14.65 -14.23
CA SER A 213 -3.88 15.03 -13.19
C SER A 213 -2.45 14.83 -13.67
N TRP A 214 -2.18 13.66 -14.29
CA TRP A 214 -0.90 13.32 -14.88
C TRP A 214 -0.46 14.32 -15.96
N MET A 215 -1.36 14.68 -16.90
CA MET A 215 -1.06 15.65 -17.96
C MET A 215 -0.69 17.02 -17.37
N CYS A 216 -1.48 17.50 -16.40
CA CYS A 216 -1.19 18.77 -15.73
C CYS A 216 0.14 18.72 -14.98
N LYS A 217 0.41 17.65 -14.23
CA LYS A 217 1.70 17.44 -13.53
C LYS A 217 2.87 17.44 -14.51
N ALA A 218 2.75 16.74 -15.64
CA ALA A 218 3.80 16.69 -16.67
C ALA A 218 4.12 18.08 -17.23
N TYR A 219 3.11 18.93 -17.47
CA TYR A 219 3.33 20.32 -17.87
C TYR A 219 4.00 21.13 -16.77
N THR A 220 3.52 21.01 -15.52
CA THR A 220 4.11 21.70 -14.37
C THR A 220 5.59 21.36 -14.22
N LEU A 221 5.97 20.09 -14.33
CA LEU A 221 7.37 19.68 -14.24
C LEU A 221 8.22 20.25 -15.38
N LYS A 222 7.71 20.22 -16.61
CA LYS A 222 8.38 20.81 -17.77
C LYS A 222 8.60 22.31 -17.58
N ASP A 223 7.56 23.03 -17.18
CA ASP A 223 7.62 24.48 -16.95
C ASP A 223 8.52 24.83 -15.76
N TRP A 224 8.54 23.98 -14.73
CA TRP A 224 9.43 24.15 -13.58
C TRP A 224 10.90 23.98 -13.98
N ILE A 225 11.23 22.98 -14.80
CA ILE A 225 12.59 22.82 -15.34
C ILE A 225 12.99 24.04 -16.17
N ALA A 226 12.13 24.50 -17.09
CA ALA A 226 12.39 25.70 -17.88
C ALA A 226 12.57 26.96 -17.01
N PHE A 227 11.80 27.07 -15.92
CA PHE A 227 11.95 28.13 -14.93
C PHE A 227 13.31 28.04 -14.23
N ILE A 228 13.73 26.85 -13.79
CA ILE A 228 15.03 26.62 -13.16
C ILE A 228 16.18 26.94 -14.14
N GLU A 229 16.05 26.58 -15.41
CA GLU A 229 17.07 26.90 -16.42
C GLU A 229 17.20 28.42 -16.66
N THR A 230 16.07 29.13 -16.65
CA THR A 230 16.03 30.57 -16.94
C THR A 230 16.42 31.43 -15.74
N TYR A 231 15.98 31.05 -14.53
CA TYR A 231 16.07 31.86 -13.32
C TYR A 231 16.89 31.22 -12.20
N GLY A 232 17.31 29.97 -12.34
CA GLY A 232 18.09 29.24 -11.33
C GLY A 232 19.55 29.69 -11.24
N LEU A 233 20.07 30.38 -12.27
CA LEU A 233 21.41 30.96 -12.27
C LEU A 233 21.35 32.49 -12.40
N PRO A 234 21.99 33.25 -11.51
CA PRO A 234 22.00 34.70 -11.60
C PRO A 234 22.83 35.17 -12.81
N LEU A 235 22.22 35.98 -13.67
CA LEU A 235 22.92 36.71 -14.72
C LEU A 235 23.89 37.72 -14.11
N ARG A 236 25.17 37.62 -14.51
CA ARG A 236 26.22 38.52 -14.03
C ARG A 236 26.38 39.68 -15.00
N LEU A 237 25.95 40.86 -14.54
CA LEU A 237 25.90 42.08 -15.36
C LEU A 237 26.94 43.08 -14.86
N GLY A 238 28.00 43.28 -15.65
CA GLY A 238 28.96 44.35 -15.45
C GLY A 238 28.45 45.65 -16.07
N ARG A 239 28.36 46.73 -15.28
CA ARG A 239 27.91 48.04 -15.77
C ARG A 239 29.06 49.02 -15.86
N TYR A 240 29.21 49.70 -16.99
CA TYR A 240 30.25 50.73 -17.17
C TYR A 240 29.66 52.10 -17.52
N GLY A 241 30.35 53.16 -17.08
CA GLY A 241 29.96 54.55 -17.33
C GLY A 241 30.44 55.07 -18.68
N PRO A 242 29.94 56.23 -19.15
CA PRO A 242 30.32 56.84 -20.43
C PRO A 242 31.80 57.27 -20.50
N GLU A 243 32.45 57.43 -19.34
CA GLU A 243 33.87 57.76 -19.19
C GLU A 243 34.80 56.55 -19.43
N ALA A 244 34.27 55.33 -19.52
CA ALA A 244 35.07 54.10 -19.55
C ALA A 244 35.74 53.88 -20.91
N THR A 245 37.04 53.57 -20.90
CA THR A 245 37.79 53.28 -22.13
C THR A 245 37.52 51.85 -22.63
N ALA A 246 37.82 51.58 -23.91
CA ALA A 246 37.70 50.24 -24.47
C ALA A 246 38.62 49.19 -23.81
N GLU A 247 39.65 49.62 -23.08
CA GLU A 247 40.49 48.73 -22.27
C GLU A 247 39.81 48.36 -20.94
N ASP A 248 39.14 49.32 -20.30
CA ASP A 248 38.41 49.12 -19.05
C ASP A 248 37.20 48.19 -19.24
N VAL A 249 36.48 48.34 -20.35
CA VAL A 249 35.35 47.45 -20.70
C VAL A 249 35.83 46.00 -20.90
N ARG A 250 37.00 45.80 -21.53
CA ARG A 250 37.58 44.47 -21.72
C ARG A 250 38.05 43.83 -20.40
N LYS A 251 38.66 44.62 -19.51
CA LYS A 251 39.05 44.17 -18.16
C LYS A 251 37.82 43.81 -17.32
N LEU A 252 36.76 44.62 -17.40
CA LEU A 252 35.49 44.34 -16.73
C LEU A 252 34.84 43.06 -17.26
N PHE A 253 34.81 42.87 -18.58
CA PHE A 253 34.30 41.63 -19.18
C PHE A 253 35.09 40.41 -18.75
N GLN A 254 36.42 40.46 -18.78
CA GLN A 254 37.28 39.37 -18.28
C GLN A 254 37.06 39.10 -16.78
N ALA A 255 36.91 40.14 -15.96
CA ALA A 255 36.63 39.97 -14.54
C ALA A 255 35.28 39.27 -14.31
N VAL A 256 34.21 39.72 -14.98
CA VAL A 256 32.86 39.14 -14.84
C VAL A 256 32.80 37.71 -15.41
N ALA A 257 33.52 37.43 -16.51
CA ALA A 257 33.63 36.10 -17.11
C ALA A 257 34.46 35.11 -16.26
N ASN A 258 35.49 35.59 -15.55
CA ASN A 258 36.37 34.73 -14.75
C ASN A 258 35.84 34.43 -13.33
N ILE A 259 34.80 35.13 -12.86
CA ILE A 259 34.20 34.92 -11.53
C ILE A 259 33.41 33.60 -11.44
N GLY A 260 33.05 32.97 -12.57
CA GLY A 260 32.40 31.65 -12.58
C GLY A 260 31.93 31.19 -13.96
N THR A 261 31.23 30.05 -14.02
CA THR A 261 31.00 29.27 -15.25
C THR A 261 29.81 29.67 -16.15
N ASP A 262 29.05 30.72 -15.81
CA ASP A 262 27.75 31.06 -16.43
C ASP A 262 27.84 32.30 -17.34
N ALA A 263 26.71 32.66 -17.96
CA ALA A 263 26.59 33.80 -18.86
C ALA A 263 26.97 35.14 -18.20
N ALA A 264 27.98 35.80 -18.77
CA ALA A 264 28.46 37.12 -18.39
C ALA A 264 28.14 38.15 -19.47
N ALA A 265 27.57 39.29 -19.08
CA ALA A 265 27.31 40.40 -19.98
C ALA A 265 27.85 41.70 -19.40
N VAL A 266 28.30 42.60 -20.28
CA VAL A 266 28.76 43.94 -19.91
C VAL A 266 27.98 44.95 -20.73
N LEU A 267 27.36 45.92 -20.06
CA LEU A 267 26.48 46.90 -20.70
C LEU A 267 26.71 48.34 -20.20
N PRO A 268 26.58 49.35 -21.09
CA PRO A 268 26.62 50.74 -20.68
C PRO A 268 25.48 51.03 -19.70
N LYS A 269 25.73 51.86 -18.68
CA LYS A 269 24.67 52.31 -17.74
C LYS A 269 23.48 52.97 -18.44
N SER A 270 23.67 53.56 -19.62
CA SER A 270 22.60 54.20 -20.40
C SER A 270 21.66 53.20 -21.11
N MET A 271 21.98 51.91 -21.12
CA MET A 271 21.18 50.85 -21.75
C MET A 271 20.54 49.91 -20.70
N GLU A 272 20.35 50.40 -19.47
CA GLU A 272 19.68 49.65 -18.42
C GLU A 272 18.21 49.46 -18.77
N ILE A 273 17.78 48.20 -18.91
CA ILE A 273 16.38 47.81 -19.08
C ILE A 273 15.93 47.30 -17.72
N ASP A 274 14.99 48.01 -17.11
CA ASP A 274 14.37 47.60 -15.85
C ASP A 274 13.13 46.75 -16.17
N PHE A 275 13.13 45.50 -15.71
CA PHE A 275 11.96 44.65 -15.81
C PHE A 275 11.09 44.94 -14.59
N GLU A 276 9.80 45.24 -14.79
CA GLU A 276 8.86 45.37 -13.68
C GLU A 276 8.75 44.01 -12.97
N ASN A 277 9.50 43.87 -11.88
CA ASN A 277 9.47 42.67 -11.05
C ASN A 277 8.13 42.63 -10.31
N GLY A 278 7.18 41.84 -10.82
CA GLY A 278 6.07 41.36 -10.02
C GLY A 278 6.57 40.61 -8.77
N PRO A 279 5.74 40.41 -7.72
CA PRO A 279 6.19 39.87 -6.43
C PRO A 279 6.98 38.58 -6.61
N THR A 280 8.30 38.65 -6.42
CA THR A 280 9.27 37.65 -6.91
C THR A 280 9.44 36.47 -5.95
N ALA A 281 8.51 36.25 -5.03
CA ALA A 281 8.74 35.39 -3.86
C ALA A 281 7.97 34.06 -3.86
N THR A 282 7.24 33.70 -4.91
CA THR A 282 6.34 32.52 -4.85
C THR A 282 6.37 31.58 -6.06
N GLY A 283 7.13 31.90 -7.13
CA GLY A 283 7.09 31.14 -8.39
C GLY A 283 7.49 29.66 -8.26
N THR A 284 8.61 29.37 -7.60
CA THR A 284 9.17 28.01 -7.46
C THR A 284 8.29 27.10 -6.60
N ALA A 285 7.76 27.61 -5.48
CA ALA A 285 6.93 26.83 -4.58
C ALA A 285 5.57 26.43 -5.18
N ILE A 286 5.05 27.21 -6.15
CA ILE A 286 3.78 26.89 -6.84
C ILE A 286 3.92 25.62 -7.67
N PHE A 287 5.04 25.43 -8.38
CA PHE A 287 5.27 24.22 -9.17
C PHE A 287 5.33 22.97 -8.30
N GLU A 288 6.13 23.00 -7.24
CA GLU A 288 6.26 21.89 -6.30
C GLU A 288 4.94 21.56 -5.60
N SER A 289 4.25 22.58 -5.08
CA SER A 289 2.98 22.38 -4.37
C SER A 289 1.90 21.78 -5.26
N PHE A 290 1.81 22.18 -6.53
CA PHE A 290 0.89 21.56 -7.48
C PHE A 290 1.29 20.11 -7.78
N ALA A 291 2.57 19.85 -8.05
CA ALA A 291 3.05 18.49 -8.33
C ALA A 291 2.76 17.54 -7.15
N ARG A 292 3.02 17.98 -5.91
CA ARG A 292 2.72 17.22 -4.70
C ARG A 292 1.22 17.01 -4.51
N TRP A 293 0.40 18.04 -4.71
CA TRP A 293 -1.06 17.90 -4.63
C TRP A 293 -1.61 16.91 -5.66
N ALA A 294 -1.05 16.91 -6.88
CA ALA A 294 -1.42 15.97 -7.93
C ALA A 294 -1.09 14.53 -7.51
N ASP A 295 0.11 14.30 -6.96
CA ASP A 295 0.54 13.00 -6.43
C ASP A 295 -0.33 12.53 -5.27
N GLU A 296 -0.69 13.42 -4.34
CA GLU A 296 -1.65 13.10 -3.29
C GLU A 296 -3.02 12.66 -3.85
N GLN A 297 -3.52 13.27 -4.94
CA GLN A 297 -4.77 12.81 -5.55
C GLN A 297 -4.62 11.44 -6.21
N VAL A 298 -3.48 11.17 -6.86
CA VAL A 298 -3.18 9.86 -7.45
C VAL A 298 -3.12 8.78 -6.37
N SER A 299 -2.41 9.05 -5.26
CA SER A 299 -2.36 8.16 -4.10
C SER A 299 -3.74 7.84 -3.53
N LYS A 300 -4.61 8.86 -3.37
CA LYS A 300 -6.02 8.64 -2.94
C LYS A 300 -6.80 7.78 -3.92
N ALA A 301 -6.63 8.01 -5.22
CA ALA A 301 -7.34 7.25 -6.25
C ALA A 301 -6.91 5.78 -6.31
N VAL A 302 -5.60 5.51 -6.12
CA VAL A 302 -5.03 4.16 -6.26
C VAL A 302 -5.05 3.38 -4.94
N LEU A 303 -4.57 3.98 -3.85
CA LEU A 303 -4.40 3.32 -2.54
C LEU A 303 -5.44 3.75 -1.50
N GLY A 304 -6.34 4.67 -1.81
CA GLY A 304 -7.34 5.18 -0.87
C GLY A 304 -6.81 6.17 0.16
N GLN A 305 -5.51 6.46 0.17
CA GLN A 305 -4.82 7.32 1.14
C GLN A 305 -3.56 7.96 0.56
N THR A 306 -2.97 8.95 1.24
CA THR A 306 -1.83 9.76 0.74
C THR A 306 -0.48 9.51 1.42
N MET A 307 -0.46 8.98 2.64
CA MET A 307 0.64 9.13 3.59
C MET A 307 1.68 8.00 3.58
N THR A 308 1.42 6.87 2.94
CA THR A 308 2.37 5.73 3.03
C THR A 308 3.59 5.89 2.14
N ALA A 309 3.57 6.88 1.22
CA ALA A 309 4.70 7.24 0.37
C ALA A 309 5.38 8.54 0.83
N ASP A 310 4.62 9.52 1.31
CA ASP A 310 5.12 10.85 1.65
C ASP A 310 4.85 11.22 3.12
N SER A 311 5.92 11.14 3.93
CA SER A 311 6.17 11.84 5.21
C SER A 311 5.32 11.57 6.47
N GLY A 312 6.00 11.00 7.49
CA GLY A 312 5.93 11.32 8.94
C GLY A 312 4.59 11.62 9.62
N SER A 313 3.96 10.61 10.22
CA SER A 313 2.89 10.81 11.20
C SER A 313 2.94 9.79 12.35
N SER A 314 2.12 9.99 13.39
CA SER A 314 2.05 9.11 14.55
C SER A 314 1.68 7.67 14.17
N GLU A 315 2.11 6.70 14.98
CA GLU A 315 1.89 5.26 14.78
C GLU A 315 0.40 4.92 14.55
N ALA A 316 -0.51 5.62 15.24
CA ALA A 316 -1.95 5.42 15.11
C ALA A 316 -2.48 5.75 13.71
N GLN A 317 -1.97 6.81 13.06
CA GLN A 317 -2.37 7.18 11.71
C GLN A 317 -1.78 6.21 10.67
N ALA A 318 -0.54 5.77 10.87
CA ALA A 318 0.08 4.75 10.01
C ALA A 318 -0.71 3.43 10.02
N LYS A 319 -1.25 3.04 11.19
CA LYS A 319 -2.09 1.85 11.33
C LYS A 319 -3.39 1.95 10.51
N VAL A 320 -4.13 3.06 10.64
CA VAL A 320 -5.38 3.29 9.86
C VAL A 320 -5.11 3.31 8.35
N HIS A 321 -4.00 3.91 7.91
CA HIS A 321 -3.64 3.92 6.49
C HIS A 321 -3.28 2.54 5.95
N ASN A 322 -2.65 1.69 6.78
CA ASN A 322 -2.40 0.31 6.42
C ASN A 322 -3.72 -0.46 6.31
N GLU A 323 -4.68 -0.30 7.23
CA GLU A 323 -5.99 -0.95 7.17
C GLU A 323 -6.72 -0.65 5.85
N VAL A 324 -6.82 0.63 5.44
CA VAL A 324 -7.45 1.01 4.15
C VAL A 324 -6.76 0.36 2.95
N ARG A 325 -5.42 0.28 2.98
CA ARG A 325 -4.65 -0.36 1.91
C ARG A 325 -4.93 -1.87 1.85
N HIS A 326 -5.02 -2.52 3.01
CA HIS A 326 -5.34 -3.95 3.11
C HIS A 326 -6.76 -4.24 2.62
N ASP A 327 -7.76 -3.40 2.97
CA ASP A 327 -9.14 -3.56 2.48
C ASP A 327 -9.21 -3.54 0.95
N ILE A 328 -8.49 -2.61 0.32
CA ILE A 328 -8.41 -2.50 -1.13
C ILE A 328 -7.73 -3.74 -1.72
N ALA A 329 -6.58 -4.14 -1.16
CA ALA A 329 -5.87 -5.33 -1.62
C ALA A 329 -6.69 -6.62 -1.44
N ALA A 330 -7.42 -6.77 -0.33
CA ALA A 330 -8.32 -7.89 -0.09
C ALA A 330 -9.50 -7.90 -1.08
N SER A 331 -9.99 -6.72 -1.49
CA SER A 331 -10.98 -6.61 -2.57
C SER A 331 -10.41 -7.09 -3.91
N ASP A 332 -9.19 -6.68 -4.25
CA ASP A 332 -8.53 -7.09 -5.49
C ASP A 332 -8.21 -8.59 -5.49
N ALA A 333 -7.70 -9.13 -4.38
CA ALA A 333 -7.46 -10.56 -4.19
C ALA A 333 -8.73 -11.39 -4.38
N ARG A 334 -9.88 -10.91 -3.89
CA ARG A 334 -11.18 -11.54 -4.14
C ARG A 334 -11.57 -11.51 -5.62
N ALA A 335 -11.29 -10.43 -6.34
CA ALA A 335 -11.57 -10.33 -7.78
C ALA A 335 -10.67 -11.26 -8.61
N VAL A 336 -9.38 -11.33 -8.28
CA VAL A 336 -8.40 -12.26 -8.87
C VAL A 336 -8.82 -13.70 -8.60
N THR A 337 -9.14 -14.03 -7.35
CA THR A 337 -9.70 -15.33 -6.92
C THR A 337 -10.89 -15.74 -7.77
N GLY A 338 -11.87 -14.85 -7.96
CA GLY A 338 -13.05 -15.13 -8.78
C GLY A 338 -12.71 -15.41 -10.25
N THR A 339 -11.71 -14.71 -10.79
CA THR A 339 -11.27 -14.86 -12.18
C THR A 339 -10.52 -16.17 -12.38
N LEU A 340 -9.53 -16.48 -11.54
CA LEU A 340 -8.75 -17.72 -11.64
C LEU A 340 -9.62 -18.96 -11.45
N ASN A 341 -10.57 -18.93 -10.51
CA ASN A 341 -11.48 -20.08 -10.35
C ASN A 341 -12.37 -20.30 -11.59
N ARG A 342 -12.77 -19.22 -12.28
CA ARG A 342 -13.61 -19.27 -13.48
C ARG A 342 -12.83 -19.71 -14.72
N ASP A 343 -11.67 -19.11 -14.96
CA ASP A 343 -10.94 -19.22 -16.23
C ASP A 343 -9.75 -20.18 -16.20
N LEU A 344 -9.25 -20.55 -15.01
CA LEU A 344 -8.11 -21.46 -14.86
C LEU A 344 -8.50 -22.77 -14.17
N VAL A 345 -9.01 -22.70 -12.93
CA VAL A 345 -9.30 -23.90 -12.12
C VAL A 345 -10.41 -24.74 -12.74
N ARG A 346 -11.54 -24.13 -13.12
CA ARG A 346 -12.65 -24.87 -13.71
C ARG A 346 -12.25 -25.55 -15.04
N PRO A 347 -11.62 -24.86 -16.02
CA PRO A 347 -11.11 -25.52 -17.22
C PRO A 347 -10.11 -26.64 -16.94
N PHE A 348 -9.13 -26.43 -16.06
CA PHE A 348 -8.17 -27.47 -15.68
C PHE A 348 -8.88 -28.73 -15.15
N VAL A 349 -9.85 -28.55 -14.26
CA VAL A 349 -10.60 -29.67 -13.68
C VAL A 349 -11.47 -30.35 -14.75
N ASP A 350 -12.17 -29.57 -15.58
CA ASP A 350 -13.03 -30.11 -16.64
C ASP A 350 -12.24 -30.93 -17.66
N LEU A 351 -11.04 -30.47 -18.05
CA LEU A 351 -10.15 -31.15 -19.00
C LEU A 351 -9.58 -32.48 -18.47
N ASN A 352 -9.37 -32.58 -17.16
CA ASN A 352 -8.64 -33.69 -16.54
C ASN A 352 -9.53 -34.70 -15.81
N PHE A 353 -10.58 -34.22 -15.16
CA PHE A 353 -11.44 -35.00 -14.27
C PHE A 353 -12.92 -34.95 -14.67
N GLY A 354 -13.27 -34.16 -15.69
CA GLY A 354 -14.64 -33.93 -16.13
C GLY A 354 -15.40 -32.95 -15.23
N VAL A 355 -16.66 -32.71 -15.58
CA VAL A 355 -17.53 -31.75 -14.89
C VAL A 355 -17.79 -32.20 -13.46
N GLN A 356 -17.56 -31.31 -12.50
CA GLN A 356 -17.82 -31.55 -11.08
C GLN A 356 -19.09 -30.82 -10.63
N ALA A 357 -19.78 -31.37 -9.62
CA ALA A 357 -20.89 -30.68 -8.97
C ALA A 357 -20.37 -29.51 -8.11
N VAL A 358 -19.24 -29.72 -7.42
CA VAL A 358 -18.55 -28.69 -6.63
C VAL A 358 -17.06 -28.75 -6.97
N TYR A 359 -16.53 -27.64 -7.48
CA TYR A 359 -15.13 -27.53 -7.85
C TYR A 359 -14.28 -27.13 -6.63
N PRO A 360 -13.00 -27.55 -6.57
CA PRO A 360 -12.06 -26.96 -5.63
C PRO A 360 -11.92 -25.45 -5.89
N ARG A 361 -11.54 -24.70 -4.87
CA ARG A 361 -11.37 -23.25 -4.95
C ARG A 361 -9.96 -22.86 -4.58
N LEU A 362 -9.29 -22.15 -5.48
CA LEU A 362 -8.08 -21.39 -5.20
C LEU A 362 -8.49 -20.11 -4.48
N VAL A 363 -7.95 -19.82 -3.30
CA VAL A 363 -8.34 -18.65 -2.48
C VAL A 363 -7.10 -17.85 -2.11
N PHE A 364 -7.09 -16.58 -2.51
CA PHE A 364 -6.11 -15.61 -2.06
C PHE A 364 -6.67 -14.87 -0.85
N THR A 365 -5.99 -15.00 0.28
CA THR A 365 -6.32 -14.28 1.52
C THR A 365 -5.21 -13.28 1.77
N VAL A 366 -5.56 -12.00 1.78
CA VAL A 366 -4.65 -10.95 2.27
C VAL A 366 -4.88 -10.89 3.77
N ASP A 367 -3.95 -11.47 4.54
CA ASP A 367 -4.04 -11.45 5.99
C ASP A 367 -3.69 -10.05 6.50
N GLU A 368 -4.47 -9.57 7.47
CA GLU A 368 -4.07 -8.38 8.22
C GLU A 368 -2.85 -8.74 9.06
N PRO A 369 -1.83 -7.86 9.17
CA PRO A 369 -0.73 -8.07 10.08
C PRO A 369 -1.29 -8.15 11.49
N GLU A 370 -1.38 -9.37 12.01
CA GLU A 370 -1.94 -9.64 13.31
C GLU A 370 -1.02 -9.01 14.36
N ASP A 371 -1.60 -8.21 15.25
CA ASP A 371 -0.89 -7.75 16.44
C ASP A 371 -0.70 -8.97 17.35
N ALA A 372 0.42 -9.67 17.15
CA ALA A 372 0.74 -10.89 17.87
C ALA A 372 0.77 -10.64 19.39
N LYS A 373 1.12 -9.42 19.81
CA LYS A 373 1.05 -9.00 21.22
C LYS A 373 -0.41 -8.93 21.69
N ALA A 374 -1.28 -8.23 20.97
CA ALA A 374 -2.70 -8.15 21.31
C ALA A 374 -3.38 -9.53 21.33
N LYS A 375 -3.02 -10.43 20.40
CA LYS A 375 -3.52 -11.81 20.38
C LYS A 375 -3.06 -12.61 21.60
N VAL A 376 -1.79 -12.51 21.97
CA VAL A 376 -1.26 -13.20 23.14
C VAL A 376 -1.87 -12.63 24.43
N GLU A 377 -1.96 -11.32 24.57
CA GLU A 377 -2.62 -10.66 25.71
C GLU A 377 -4.09 -11.05 25.84
N GLY A 378 -4.82 -11.09 24.72
CA GLY A 378 -6.19 -11.59 24.65
C GLY A 378 -6.30 -13.07 25.05
N ALA A 379 -5.40 -13.92 24.54
CA ALA A 379 -5.37 -15.33 24.89
C ALA A 379 -5.03 -15.57 26.37
N VAL A 380 -4.10 -14.81 26.95
CA VAL A 380 -3.78 -14.85 28.39
C VAL A 380 -5.01 -14.42 29.21
N SER A 381 -5.71 -13.36 28.78
CA SER A 381 -6.93 -12.89 29.44
C SER A 381 -8.05 -13.93 29.40
N LEU A 382 -8.26 -14.57 28.24
CA LEU A 382 -9.25 -15.64 28.05
C LEU A 382 -8.87 -16.91 28.82
N ALA A 383 -7.58 -17.23 28.93
CA ALA A 383 -7.09 -18.30 29.79
C ALA A 383 -7.35 -18.00 31.28
N GLY A 384 -7.23 -16.74 31.70
CA GLY A 384 -7.56 -16.29 33.06
C GLY A 384 -9.03 -16.50 33.45
N ILE A 385 -9.95 -16.51 32.48
CA ILE A 385 -11.38 -16.82 32.71
C ILE A 385 -11.75 -18.29 32.40
N GLY A 386 -10.76 -19.14 32.11
CA GLY A 386 -10.93 -20.60 32.01
C GLY A 386 -11.01 -21.18 30.59
N VAL A 387 -10.79 -20.38 29.53
CA VAL A 387 -10.71 -20.89 28.14
C VAL A 387 -9.36 -21.57 27.92
N LYS A 388 -9.36 -22.78 27.34
CA LYS A 388 -8.13 -23.53 27.07
C LYS A 388 -7.72 -23.41 25.61
N PHE A 389 -6.45 -23.08 25.38
CA PHE A 389 -5.82 -23.01 24.06
C PHE A 389 -4.69 -24.03 23.96
N LYS A 390 -4.34 -24.47 22.74
CA LYS A 390 -3.12 -25.27 22.55
C LYS A 390 -1.91 -24.35 22.66
N ALA A 391 -0.91 -24.75 23.45
CA ALA A 391 0.34 -23.99 23.59
C ALA A 391 1.08 -23.83 22.25
N THR A 392 1.03 -24.85 21.38
CA THR A 392 1.62 -24.83 20.04
C THR A 392 1.00 -23.75 19.15
N GLU A 393 -0.32 -23.53 19.22
CA GLU A 393 -1.01 -22.50 18.42
C GLU A 393 -0.61 -21.08 18.86
N LEU A 394 -0.42 -20.87 20.18
CA LEU A 394 0.06 -19.61 20.73
C LEU A 394 1.53 -19.32 20.36
N ARG A 395 2.40 -20.34 20.40
CA ARG A 395 3.80 -20.21 19.99
C ARG A 395 3.93 -19.91 18.49
N GLN A 396 3.15 -20.61 17.65
CA GLN A 396 3.11 -20.36 16.22
C GLN A 396 2.60 -18.96 15.87
N THR A 397 1.66 -18.41 16.64
CA THR A 397 1.18 -17.02 16.47
C THR A 397 2.31 -15.99 16.63
N LEU A 398 3.30 -16.28 17.47
CA LEU A 398 4.50 -15.45 17.66
C LEU A 398 5.66 -15.84 16.72
N GLY A 399 5.47 -16.81 15.82
CA GLY A 399 6.51 -17.33 14.93
C GLY A 399 7.51 -18.28 15.61
N TYR A 400 7.21 -18.78 16.81
CA TYR A 400 8.07 -19.74 17.53
C TYR A 400 7.63 -21.18 17.28
N THR A 401 8.59 -22.09 17.15
CA THR A 401 8.37 -23.53 17.15
C THR A 401 8.31 -24.10 18.57
N ASP A 402 7.75 -25.29 18.71
CA ASP A 402 7.85 -26.02 19.97
C ASP A 402 9.34 -26.39 20.22
N PRO A 403 9.87 -26.17 21.44
CA PRO A 403 11.26 -26.51 21.76
C PRO A 403 11.47 -28.03 21.71
N ALA A 404 12.56 -28.46 21.07
CA ALA A 404 12.99 -29.85 21.04
C ALA A 404 13.74 -30.23 22.33
N GLU A 405 13.93 -31.54 22.53
CA GLU A 405 14.69 -32.05 23.67
C GLU A 405 16.16 -31.62 23.56
N GLY A 406 16.61 -30.75 24.47
CA GLY A 406 17.98 -30.23 24.50
C GLY A 406 18.14 -28.79 24.00
N ASP A 407 17.06 -28.13 23.55
CA ASP A 407 17.11 -26.71 23.19
C ASP A 407 17.33 -25.83 24.42
N GLU A 408 18.17 -24.80 24.30
CA GLU A 408 18.29 -23.77 25.32
C GLU A 408 17.02 -22.89 25.31
N VAL A 409 16.19 -23.03 26.34
CA VAL A 409 14.92 -22.30 26.48
C VAL A 409 15.04 -21.15 27.48
N VAL A 410 14.29 -20.06 27.25
CA VAL A 410 14.22 -18.89 28.14
C VAL A 410 12.80 -18.75 28.69
N GLY A 411 12.65 -18.61 30.01
CA GLY A 411 11.37 -18.44 30.70
C GLY A 411 10.81 -19.70 31.39
N GLY A 412 9.60 -19.59 31.94
CA GLY A 412 8.95 -20.60 32.78
C GLY A 412 8.90 -20.18 34.25
N LEU A 413 7.78 -20.45 34.93
CA LEU A 413 7.71 -20.28 36.38
C LEU A 413 8.65 -21.32 37.00
N ALA A 414 9.61 -20.88 37.82
CA ALA A 414 10.39 -21.77 38.65
C ALA A 414 9.41 -22.68 39.41
N SER A 415 9.54 -23.99 39.23
CA SER A 415 8.72 -24.96 39.94
C SER A 415 8.94 -24.74 41.44
N GLN A 416 7.99 -24.11 42.13
CA GLN A 416 7.97 -24.19 43.57
C GLN A 416 7.85 -25.68 43.92
N PRO A 417 8.75 -26.23 44.77
CA PRO A 417 8.59 -27.58 45.27
C PRO A 417 7.18 -27.72 45.85
N PRO A 418 6.47 -28.85 45.62
CA PRO A 418 5.14 -29.02 46.18
C PRO A 418 5.23 -28.81 47.69
N ALA A 419 4.53 -27.79 48.19
CA ALA A 419 4.42 -27.54 49.61
C ALA A 419 3.90 -28.81 50.27
N ALA A 420 4.74 -29.46 51.08
CA ALA A 420 4.32 -30.59 51.90
C ALA A 420 3.15 -30.12 52.77
N ALA A 421 2.08 -30.91 52.77
CA ALA A 421 0.84 -30.61 53.48
C ALA A 421 1.13 -30.20 54.94
N PRO A 422 0.49 -29.13 55.46
CA PRO A 422 0.82 -28.61 56.78
C PRO A 422 0.38 -29.59 57.87
N GLY A 423 1.37 -30.26 58.48
CA GLY A 423 1.21 -30.90 59.77
C GLY A 423 0.91 -29.85 60.83
N LYS A 424 -0.22 -30.00 61.53
CA LYS A 424 -0.65 -29.13 62.63
C LYS A 424 0.40 -29.13 63.75
N LEU A 425 1.20 -28.07 63.82
CA LEU A 425 1.92 -27.66 65.02
C LEU A 425 1.71 -26.16 65.18
N ALA A 426 0.82 -25.81 66.11
CA ALA A 426 0.67 -24.45 66.59
C ALA A 426 1.86 -24.14 67.51
N LEU A 427 2.71 -23.21 67.09
CA LEU A 427 3.63 -22.49 67.98
C LEU A 427 3.52 -21.01 67.65
N ASN A 428 2.80 -20.32 68.54
CA ASN A 428 2.74 -18.87 68.64
C ASN A 428 4.16 -18.31 68.73
N ARG A 429 4.57 -17.54 67.72
CA ARG A 429 5.65 -16.56 67.83
C ARG A 429 5.17 -15.32 67.11
N GLU A 430 4.69 -14.34 67.86
CA GLU A 430 4.61 -12.97 67.37
C GLU A 430 6.04 -12.52 67.07
N ALA A 431 6.44 -12.62 65.81
CA ALA A 431 7.45 -11.74 65.27
C ALA A 431 6.73 -10.46 64.82
N PRO A 432 7.25 -9.26 65.12
CA PRO A 432 6.68 -8.04 64.57
C PRO A 432 6.72 -8.17 63.04
N ARG A 433 5.54 -8.13 62.42
CA ARG A 433 5.42 -8.16 60.96
C ARG A 433 6.04 -6.87 60.45
N ALA A 434 7.12 -6.98 59.67
CA ALA A 434 7.59 -5.84 58.89
C ALA A 434 6.46 -5.47 57.90
N PRO A 435 6.05 -4.19 57.82
CA PRO A 435 4.98 -3.79 56.92
C PRO A 435 5.36 -4.14 55.49
N ASP A 436 4.41 -4.75 54.78
CA ASP A 436 4.58 -5.11 53.37
C ASP A 436 4.63 -3.84 52.52
N ILE A 437 5.22 -3.91 51.33
CA ILE A 437 5.30 -2.81 50.38
C ILE A 437 3.90 -2.25 50.07
N GLU A 438 2.88 -3.11 50.09
CA GLU A 438 1.47 -2.74 49.92
C GLU A 438 0.93 -1.86 51.05
N GLU A 439 1.38 -2.04 52.28
CA GLU A 439 0.96 -1.25 53.45
C GLU A 439 1.64 0.13 53.45
N ILE A 440 2.91 0.19 53.03
CA ILE A 440 3.61 1.46 52.81
C ILE A 440 2.95 2.25 51.68
N ALA A 441 2.55 1.58 50.60
CA ALA A 441 1.83 2.20 49.49
C ALA A 441 0.46 2.73 49.91
N ALA A 442 -0.27 1.98 50.75
CA ALA A 442 -1.57 2.41 51.28
C ALA A 442 -1.43 3.65 52.19
N ASP A 443 -0.43 3.69 53.08
CA ASP A 443 -0.17 4.85 53.93
C ASP A 443 0.29 6.08 53.13
N MET A 444 1.08 5.89 52.07
CA MET A 444 1.48 6.99 51.17
C MET A 444 0.30 7.57 50.39
N LEU A 445 -0.76 6.80 50.24
CA LEU A 445 -1.99 7.19 49.57
C LEU A 445 -3.05 7.67 50.55
N GLU A 446 -2.81 7.75 51.86
CA GLU A 446 -3.83 8.15 52.84
C GLU A 446 -4.27 9.62 52.62
N ASP A 447 -3.31 10.52 52.42
CA ASP A 447 -3.54 11.96 52.23
C ASP A 447 -3.72 12.35 50.74
N TRP A 448 -4.02 11.39 49.87
CA TRP A 448 -4.13 11.64 48.42
C TRP A 448 -5.23 12.64 48.05
N GLN A 449 -6.30 12.69 48.85
CA GLN A 449 -7.42 13.61 48.64
C GLN A 449 -6.98 15.06 48.86
N GLU A 450 -6.24 15.36 49.93
CA GLU A 450 -5.74 16.71 50.19
C GLU A 450 -4.74 17.19 49.13
N LEU A 451 -3.92 16.27 48.59
CA LEU A 451 -3.04 16.55 47.45
C LEU A 451 -3.82 16.78 46.15
N ALA A 452 -4.88 16.02 45.92
CA ALA A 452 -5.73 16.14 44.76
C ALA A 452 -6.55 17.44 44.80
N ASP A 453 -7.04 17.86 45.97
CA ASP A 453 -7.80 19.09 46.17
C ASP A 453 -6.94 20.32 45.85
N GLY A 454 -5.69 20.37 46.31
CA GLY A 454 -4.77 21.46 45.98
C GLY A 454 -4.43 21.56 44.49
N LEU A 455 -4.38 20.42 43.78
CA LEU A 455 -4.20 20.37 42.33
C LEU A 455 -5.47 20.80 41.59
N GLN A 456 -6.64 20.38 42.05
CA GLN A 456 -7.93 20.75 41.48
C GLN A 456 -8.21 22.24 41.65
N ASP A 457 -7.88 22.85 42.79
CA ASP A 457 -8.05 24.29 43.01
C ASP A 457 -7.12 25.12 42.11
N ALA A 458 -5.87 24.69 41.93
CA ALA A 458 -4.92 25.36 41.05
C ALA A 458 -5.36 25.31 39.58
N VAL A 459 -5.85 24.16 39.12
CA VAL A 459 -6.37 23.99 37.77
C VAL A 459 -7.72 24.70 37.60
N GLY A 460 -8.60 24.64 38.61
CA GLY A 460 -9.89 25.32 38.63
C GLY A 460 -9.74 26.84 38.51
N THR A 461 -8.81 27.43 39.27
CA THR A 461 -8.50 28.87 39.18
C THR A 461 -7.98 29.26 37.79
N ALA A 462 -7.16 28.41 37.16
CA ALA A 462 -6.67 28.65 35.80
C ALA A 462 -7.80 28.57 34.75
N VAL A 463 -8.76 27.67 34.96
CA VAL A 463 -9.95 27.50 34.11
C VAL A 463 -10.91 28.68 34.25
N ASP A 464 -11.22 29.10 35.48
CA ASP A 464 -12.15 30.21 35.75
C ASP A 464 -11.61 31.57 35.26
N GLY A 465 -10.29 31.71 35.19
CA GLY A 465 -9.63 32.91 34.69
C GLY A 465 -9.41 32.96 33.18
N ALA A 466 -9.66 31.87 32.45
CA ALA A 466 -9.37 31.76 31.02
C ALA A 466 -10.58 32.15 30.16
N THR A 467 -10.33 32.94 29.11
CA THR A 467 -11.38 33.39 28.18
C THR A 467 -11.43 32.59 26.87
N SER A 468 -10.41 31.77 26.62
CA SER A 468 -10.31 30.89 25.46
C SER A 468 -9.45 29.67 25.77
N TYR A 469 -9.52 28.64 24.91
CA TYR A 469 -8.72 27.43 25.04
C TYR A 469 -7.21 27.70 24.98
N GLU A 470 -6.77 28.63 24.13
CA GLU A 470 -5.37 29.01 24.01
C GLU A 470 -4.88 29.80 25.24
N ASP A 471 -5.74 30.64 25.83
CA ASP A 471 -5.45 31.39 27.08
C ASP A 471 -5.32 30.44 28.28
N LEU A 472 -6.14 29.38 28.34
CA LEU A 472 -6.03 28.34 29.36
C LEU A 472 -4.69 27.58 29.28
N LEU A 473 -4.28 27.17 28.07
CA LEU A 473 -3.02 26.47 27.86
C LEU A 473 -1.80 27.31 28.24
N ALA A 474 -1.87 28.64 28.03
CA ALA A 474 -0.81 29.55 28.42
C ALA A 474 -0.71 29.76 29.94
N ARG A 475 -1.83 29.66 30.68
CA ARG A 475 -1.90 29.90 32.13
C ARG A 475 -1.62 28.67 33.00
N LEU A 476 -1.87 27.47 32.48
CA LEU A 476 -1.65 26.21 33.19
C LEU A 476 -0.24 26.07 33.82
N PRO A 477 0.86 26.42 33.11
CA PRO A 477 2.20 26.27 33.67
C PRO A 477 2.48 27.18 34.87
N GLU A 478 1.86 28.36 34.94
CA GLU A 478 2.02 29.30 36.05
C GLU A 478 1.18 28.89 37.26
N ALA A 479 -0.03 28.38 37.03
CA ALA A 479 -0.89 27.81 38.08
C ALA A 479 -0.23 26.60 38.78
N LEU A 480 0.42 25.72 38.01
CA LEU A 480 1.12 24.55 38.56
C LEU A 480 2.39 24.91 39.36
N ARG A 481 2.99 26.09 39.14
CA ARG A 481 4.17 26.55 39.89
C ARG A 481 3.84 27.02 41.31
N HIS A 482 2.59 27.41 41.55
CA HIS A 482 2.11 27.83 42.86
C HIS A 482 1.49 26.69 43.68
N MET A 483 1.57 25.45 43.18
CA MET A 483 1.12 24.28 43.91
C MET A 483 1.86 24.17 45.27
N PRO A 484 1.15 23.98 46.39
CA PRO A 484 1.77 23.75 47.68
C PRO A 484 2.47 22.37 47.68
N THR A 485 3.77 22.36 47.38
CA THR A 485 4.58 21.14 47.29
C THR A 485 4.96 20.55 48.66
N GLY A 486 4.68 21.25 49.76
CA GLY A 486 5.05 20.85 51.12
C GLY A 486 4.46 19.50 51.53
N LEU A 487 3.17 19.29 51.28
CA LEU A 487 2.48 18.04 51.63
C LEU A 487 3.01 16.87 50.80
N ALA A 488 3.24 17.08 49.50
CA ALA A 488 3.77 16.04 48.59
C ALA A 488 5.19 15.60 48.98
N VAL A 489 6.04 16.56 49.38
CA VAL A 489 7.39 16.28 49.87
C VAL A 489 7.35 15.53 51.19
N GLU A 490 6.46 15.91 52.12
CA GLU A 490 6.32 15.23 53.41
C GLU A 490 5.86 13.77 53.25
N THR A 491 4.88 13.49 52.39
CA THR A 491 4.40 12.13 52.10
C THR A 491 5.48 11.27 51.45
N LEU A 492 6.25 11.83 50.51
CA LEU A 492 7.40 11.15 49.91
C LEU A 492 8.51 10.84 50.92
N VAL A 493 8.84 11.79 51.80
CA VAL A 493 9.86 11.61 52.84
C VAL A 493 9.43 10.54 53.86
N LYS A 494 8.16 10.55 54.30
CA LYS A 494 7.61 9.52 55.19
C LYS A 494 7.64 8.14 54.54
N GLY A 495 7.24 8.04 53.27
CA GLY A 495 7.26 6.79 52.50
C GLY A 495 8.67 6.22 52.32
N MET A 496 9.63 7.06 51.91
CA MET A 496 11.03 6.65 51.75
C MET A 496 11.68 6.26 53.08
N PHE A 497 11.36 6.95 54.18
CA PHE A 497 11.87 6.60 55.50
C PHE A 497 11.31 5.24 55.98
N LYS A 498 10.00 5.00 55.83
CA LYS A 498 9.37 3.70 56.15
C LYS A 498 9.96 2.57 55.30
N ALA A 499 10.09 2.77 53.99
CA ALA A 499 10.69 1.78 53.08
C ALA A 499 12.13 1.43 53.46
N ARG A 500 12.91 2.41 53.92
CA ARG A 500 14.29 2.19 54.38
C ARG A 500 14.36 1.43 55.69
N VAL A 501 13.48 1.73 56.66
CA VAL A 501 13.40 1.01 57.93
C VAL A 501 12.99 -0.46 57.72
N VAL A 502 12.13 -0.74 56.75
CA VAL A 502 11.75 -2.12 56.38
C VAL A 502 12.88 -2.85 55.65
N GLY A 503 13.62 -2.15 54.78
CA GLY A 503 14.77 -2.73 54.06
C GLY A 503 15.96 -3.10 54.95
N ASP A 504 16.25 -2.29 55.98
CA ASP A 504 17.39 -2.52 56.89
C ASP A 504 17.17 -3.66 57.91
N GLN A 505 15.96 -4.22 58.05
CA GLN A 505 15.69 -5.34 58.98
C GLN A 505 16.19 -6.71 58.48
N VAL A 506 16.68 -6.81 57.24
CA VAL A 506 17.05 -8.10 56.62
C VAL A 506 18.57 -8.38 56.66
N ASP A 507 19.41 -7.40 57.01
CA ASP A 507 20.88 -7.51 56.98
C ASP A 507 21.54 -7.65 58.38
N GLY A 508 20.90 -8.37 59.31
CA GLY A 508 21.42 -8.66 60.67
C GLY A 508 21.55 -10.13 61.01
#